data_AF-D8FC03-F1
#
_entry.id   AF-D8FC03-F1
#
_cell.length_a   1.000
_cell.length_b   1.000
_cell.length_c   1.000
_cell.angle_alpha   90.00
_cell.angle_beta   90.00
_cell.angle_gamma   90.00
#
_symmetry.space_group_name_H-M   'P 1'
#
loop_
_entity.id
_entity.type
_entity.pdbx_description
1 polymer ?
#
loop_
_entity_poly.entity_id
_entity_poly.type
_entity_poly.pdbx_seq_one_letter_code
_entity_poly.pdbx_strand_id
1 'polypeptide(L)'
;MLPSETNEISGWSFQNKEKGFVKMDIRMTIDAIEELVDSFKEQSKVERLQTYAAVKTLLGEIREFAKQEEEDGNVIPNLNIYLAELVTPLQCLGGIEDCSREISDYQIELTSGLRKLRSMHCFNL
;
A
#
# COMPACT_ATOMS: atom_id res chain seq x y z
N MET A 1 -22.97 6.17 -64.35
CA MET A 1 -22.89 5.16 -63.28
C MET A 1 -22.48 5.88 -62.02
N LEU A 2 -23.40 5.97 -61.06
CA LEU A 2 -23.22 6.66 -59.79
C LEU A 2 -22.41 5.76 -58.83
N PRO A 3 -21.54 6.33 -57.98
CA PRO A 3 -20.84 5.55 -56.97
C PRO A 3 -21.81 5.18 -55.85
N SER A 4 -21.86 3.90 -55.52
CA SER A 4 -22.57 3.35 -54.38
C SER A 4 -21.83 3.71 -53.08
N GLU A 5 -22.52 4.47 -52.23
CA GLU A 5 -22.20 4.69 -50.83
C GLU A 5 -22.28 3.36 -50.06
N THR A 6 -21.23 3.03 -49.32
CA THR A 6 -21.32 2.14 -48.16
C THR A 6 -20.58 2.80 -47.01
N ASN A 7 -21.37 3.36 -46.11
CA ASN A 7 -21.00 3.76 -44.76
C ASN A 7 -20.86 2.49 -43.92
N GLU A 8 -19.66 2.19 -43.43
CA GLU A 8 -19.47 1.35 -42.24
C GLU A 8 -18.57 2.10 -41.25
N ILE A 9 -19.22 2.55 -40.18
CA ILE A 9 -18.62 3.17 -39.01
C ILE A 9 -18.20 2.03 -38.08
N SER A 10 -16.92 1.96 -37.69
CA SER A 10 -16.47 1.76 -36.30
C SER A 10 -15.02 1.23 -36.24
N GLY A 11 -14.05 2.10 -36.50
CA GLY A 11 -12.66 1.87 -36.10
C GLY A 11 -12.38 2.61 -34.80
N TRP A 12 -12.87 2.11 -33.66
CA TRP A 12 -12.38 2.56 -32.36
C TRP A 12 -10.94 2.05 -32.21
N SER A 13 -9.97 2.87 -32.61
CA SER A 13 -8.57 2.65 -32.27
C SER A 13 -8.37 2.95 -30.78
N PHE A 14 -8.72 2.00 -29.92
CA PHE A 14 -8.15 1.91 -28.57
C PHE A 14 -6.71 1.42 -28.72
N GLN A 15 -5.80 2.33 -29.07
CA GLN A 15 -4.39 2.09 -28.82
C GLN A 15 -4.09 2.62 -27.42
N ASN A 16 -3.86 1.63 -26.55
CA ASN A 16 -3.48 1.70 -25.16
C ASN A 16 -2.66 2.95 -24.85
N LYS A 17 -3.20 3.81 -23.97
CA LYS A 17 -2.36 4.65 -23.14
C LYS A 17 -1.50 3.69 -22.33
N GLU A 18 -0.26 3.50 -22.75
CA GLU A 18 0.81 3.07 -21.87
C GLU A 18 0.80 4.05 -20.70
N LYS A 19 0.10 3.69 -19.62
CA LYS A 19 0.31 4.33 -18.34
C LYS A 19 1.75 3.99 -18.02
N GLY A 20 2.65 4.96 -18.21
CA GLY A 20 3.98 4.93 -17.63
C GLY A 20 3.82 4.87 -16.11
N PHE A 21 3.57 3.67 -15.61
CA PHE A 21 3.48 3.39 -14.20
C PHE A 21 4.92 3.29 -13.74
N VAL A 22 5.34 4.29 -12.96
CA VAL A 22 6.52 4.13 -12.12
C VAL A 22 6.22 2.93 -11.23
N LYS A 23 6.87 1.79 -11.50
CA LYS A 23 6.75 0.59 -10.67
C LYS A 23 7.11 1.02 -9.26
N MET A 24 6.13 1.05 -8.36
CA MET A 24 6.34 1.48 -6.99
C MET A 24 7.38 0.57 -6.37
N ASP A 25 8.46 1.16 -5.84
CA ASP A 25 9.43 0.38 -5.09
C ASP A 25 8.82 0.07 -3.71
N ILE A 26 8.25 -1.12 -3.58
CA ILE A 26 7.65 -1.61 -2.34
C ILE A 26 8.66 -1.55 -1.20
N ARG A 27 9.95 -1.78 -1.47
CA ARG A 27 10.98 -1.71 -0.42
C ARG A 27 11.11 -0.28 0.09
N MET A 28 11.23 0.70 -0.80
CA MET A 28 11.24 2.11 -0.41
C MET A 28 9.97 2.52 0.35
N THR A 29 8.82 1.96 -0.03
CA THR A 29 7.54 2.22 0.65
C THR A 29 7.55 1.65 2.07
N ILE A 30 8.06 0.43 2.25
CA ILE A 30 8.22 -0.19 3.57
C ILE A 30 9.24 0.59 4.42
N ASP A 31 10.35 1.03 3.82
CA ASP A 31 11.37 1.82 4.50
C ASP A 31 10.78 3.15 5.01
N ALA A 32 10.02 3.85 4.17
CA ALA A 32 9.31 5.06 4.56
C ALA A 32 8.31 4.81 5.70
N ILE A 33 7.60 3.67 5.68
CA ILE A 33 6.70 3.31 6.78
C ILE A 33 7.51 3.07 8.07
N GLU A 34 8.61 2.33 8.02
CA GLU A 34 9.46 2.07 9.20
C GLU A 34 9.98 3.39 9.81
N GLU A 35 10.46 4.33 9.01
CA GLU A 35 10.90 5.65 9.48
C GLU A 35 9.76 6.44 10.18
N LEU A 36 8.57 6.43 9.59
CA LEU A 36 7.39 7.06 10.18
C LEU A 36 7.01 6.40 11.52
N VAL A 37 7.04 5.07 11.57
CA VAL A 37 6.77 4.29 12.79
C VAL A 37 7.75 4.63 13.90
N ASP A 38 9.03 4.78 13.57
CA ASP A 38 10.07 5.09 14.55
C ASP A 38 9.93 6.48 15.18
N SER A 39 9.32 7.42 14.47
CA SER A 39 9.10 8.79 14.93
C SER A 39 7.92 8.97 15.90
N PHE A 40 7.01 8.00 16.05
CA PHE A 40 5.76 8.17 16.81
C PHE A 40 5.95 8.60 18.27
N LYS A 41 7.00 8.11 18.93
CA LYS A 41 7.24 8.35 20.36
C LYS A 41 7.58 9.81 20.67
N GLU A 42 8.20 10.50 19.73
CA GLU A 42 8.67 11.88 19.89
C GLU A 42 7.62 12.91 19.47
N GLN A 43 6.53 12.44 18.86
CA GLN A 43 5.49 13.26 18.25
C GLN A 43 4.40 13.70 19.23
N SER A 44 3.95 14.94 19.04
CA SER A 44 2.72 15.44 19.62
C SER A 44 1.49 14.62 19.18
N LYS A 45 0.36 14.82 19.84
CA LYS A 45 -0.89 14.10 19.47
C LYS A 45 -1.33 14.37 18.03
N VAL A 46 -1.16 15.61 17.55
CA VAL A 46 -1.55 15.98 16.17
C VAL A 46 -0.61 15.32 15.16
N GLU A 47 0.69 15.35 15.42
CA GLU A 47 1.69 14.70 14.55
C GLU A 47 1.47 13.19 14.49
N ARG A 48 1.15 12.53 15.60
CA ARG A 48 0.81 11.09 15.59
C ARG A 48 -0.40 10.76 14.70
N LEU A 49 -1.41 11.62 14.66
CA LEU A 49 -2.55 11.45 13.75
C LEU A 49 -2.17 11.67 12.28
N GLN A 50 -1.28 12.61 12.00
CA GLN A 50 -0.74 12.84 10.66
C GLN A 50 0.10 11.65 10.19
N THR A 51 0.99 11.14 11.05
CA THR A 51 1.80 9.94 10.82
C THR A 51 0.92 8.71 10.62
N TYR A 52 -0.12 8.54 11.43
CA TYR A 52 -1.14 7.49 11.23
C TYR A 52 -1.75 7.56 9.82
N ALA A 53 -2.18 8.75 9.38
CA ALA A 53 -2.78 8.92 8.07
C ALA A 53 -1.78 8.63 6.93
N ALA A 54 -0.53 9.05 7.08
CA ALA A 54 0.55 8.78 6.13
C ALA A 54 0.83 7.27 6.01
N VAL A 55 1.08 6.60 7.13
CA VAL A 55 1.33 5.14 7.16
C VAL A 55 0.15 4.36 6.58
N LYS A 56 -1.09 4.73 6.93
CA LYS A 56 -2.29 4.10 6.37
C LYS A 56 -2.38 4.24 4.85
N THR A 57 -1.96 5.39 4.32
CA THR A 57 -1.92 5.65 2.88
C THR A 57 -0.91 4.73 2.19
N LEU A 58 0.33 4.67 2.71
CA LEU A 58 1.39 3.81 2.17
C LEU A 58 1.04 2.32 2.24
N LEU A 59 0.43 1.85 3.34
CA LEU A 59 -0.10 0.49 3.43
C LEU A 59 -1.23 0.22 2.41
N GLY A 60 -2.04 1.24 2.11
CA GLY A 60 -3.05 1.19 1.07
C GLY A 60 -2.45 1.03 -0.33
N GLU A 61 -1.35 1.73 -0.61
CA GLU A 61 -0.60 1.61 -1.86
C GLU A 61 -0.01 0.21 -2.02
N ILE A 62 0.59 -0.37 -0.96
CA ILE A 62 1.09 -1.77 -0.98
C ILE A 62 -0.04 -2.75 -1.30
N ARG A 63 -1.22 -2.56 -0.69
CA ARG A 63 -2.39 -3.39 -0.97
C ARG A 63 -2.83 -3.28 -2.43
N GLU A 64 -2.83 -2.08 -2.98
CA GLU A 64 -3.26 -1.85 -4.36
C GLU A 64 -2.27 -2.44 -5.36
N PHE A 65 -0.97 -2.29 -5.11
CA PHE A 65 0.07 -2.96 -5.89
C PHE A 65 -0.14 -4.48 -5.93
N ALA A 66 -0.41 -5.10 -4.77
CA ALA A 66 -0.58 -6.53 -4.72
C ALA A 66 -1.83 -7.05 -5.43
N LYS A 67 -2.92 -6.26 -5.47
CA LYS A 67 -4.09 -6.60 -6.27
C LYS A 67 -3.77 -6.57 -7.77
N GLN A 68 -2.99 -5.59 -8.22
CA GLN A 68 -2.56 -5.50 -9.61
C GLN A 68 -1.69 -6.71 -9.99
N GLU A 69 -0.73 -7.07 -9.13
CA GLU A 69 0.07 -8.28 -9.34
C GLU A 69 -0.80 -9.55 -9.36
N GLU A 70 -1.84 -9.64 -8.53
CA GLU A 70 -2.80 -10.75 -8.55
C GLU A 70 -3.59 -10.80 -9.87
N GLU A 71 -4.01 -9.65 -10.42
CA GLU A 71 -4.65 -9.55 -11.75
C GLU A 71 -3.71 -10.02 -12.88
N ASP A 72 -2.40 -9.82 -12.72
CA ASP A 72 -1.34 -10.29 -13.62
C ASP A 72 -0.92 -11.76 -13.37
N GLY A 73 -1.56 -12.44 -12.40
CA GLY A 73 -1.31 -13.86 -12.07
C GLY A 73 -0.22 -14.09 -11.02
N ASN A 74 0.38 -13.04 -10.47
CA ASN A 74 1.39 -13.07 -9.41
C ASN A 74 0.75 -12.93 -8.03
N VAL A 75 0.21 -14.02 -7.48
CA VAL A 75 -0.42 -14.00 -6.15
C VAL A 75 0.64 -13.81 -5.05
N ILE A 76 0.44 -12.80 -4.19
CA ILE A 76 1.26 -12.58 -2.99
C ILE A 76 0.58 -13.26 -1.79
N PRO A 77 1.05 -14.45 -1.35
CA PRO A 77 0.38 -15.20 -0.29
C PRO A 77 0.43 -14.45 1.05
N ASN A 78 -0.64 -14.59 1.84
CA ASN A 78 -0.76 -14.07 3.21
C ASN A 78 -0.64 -12.55 3.38
N LEU A 79 -0.52 -11.76 2.31
CA LEU A 79 -0.41 -10.30 2.40
C LEU A 79 -1.52 -9.67 3.25
N ASN A 80 -2.78 -10.05 2.99
CA ASN A 80 -3.92 -9.49 3.71
C ASN A 80 -3.88 -9.81 5.21
N ILE A 81 -3.30 -10.95 5.60
CA ILE A 81 -3.11 -11.32 7.00
C ILE A 81 -2.07 -10.39 7.63
N TYR A 82 -0.92 -10.21 6.98
CA TYR A 82 0.12 -9.31 7.48
C TYR A 82 -0.34 -7.86 7.55
N LEU A 83 -1.05 -7.36 6.53
CA LEU A 83 -1.62 -6.01 6.57
C LEU A 83 -2.65 -5.85 7.69
N ALA A 84 -3.45 -6.88 7.99
CA ALA A 84 -4.40 -6.85 9.10
C ALA A 84 -3.71 -6.82 10.47
N GLU A 85 -2.60 -7.55 10.64
CA GLU A 85 -1.78 -7.52 11.86
C GLU A 85 -1.23 -6.11 12.18
N LEU A 86 -1.04 -5.26 11.16
CA LEU A 86 -0.53 -3.89 11.33
C LEU A 86 -1.61 -2.88 11.77
N VAL A 87 -2.89 -3.20 11.64
CA VAL A 87 -3.99 -2.22 11.82
C VAL A 87 -4.10 -1.76 13.26
N THR A 88 -4.24 -2.69 14.21
CA THR A 88 -4.45 -2.35 15.63
C THR A 88 -3.26 -1.61 16.24
N PRO A 89 -1.99 -2.07 16.08
CA PRO A 89 -0.86 -1.32 16.60
C PRO A 89 -0.77 0.10 16.03
N LEU A 90 -1.06 0.27 14.74
CA LEU A 90 -1.09 1.58 14.09
C LEU A 90 -2.20 2.49 14.65
N GLN A 91 -3.40 1.96 14.89
CA GLN A 91 -4.50 2.71 15.51
C GLN A 91 -4.18 3.16 16.93
N CYS A 92 -3.54 2.29 17.71
CA CYS A 92 -3.05 2.61 19.05
C CYS A 92 -2.00 3.71 19.02
N LEU A 93 -0.98 3.59 18.17
CA LEU A 93 0.08 4.60 18.02
C LEU A 93 -0.48 5.96 17.58
N GLY A 94 -1.46 5.95 16.66
CA GLY A 94 -2.18 7.14 16.20
C GLY A 94 -3.12 7.76 17.24
N GLY A 95 -3.37 7.09 18.37
CA GLY A 95 -4.34 7.55 19.37
C GLY A 95 -5.79 7.54 18.87
N ILE A 96 -6.09 6.67 17.90
CA ILE A 96 -7.44 6.43 17.36
C ILE A 96 -8.22 5.46 18.26
N GLU A 97 -7.52 4.45 18.77
CA GLU A 97 -8.06 3.46 19.70
C GLU A 97 -7.43 3.66 21.08
N ASP A 98 -8.23 3.43 22.13
CA ASP A 98 -7.75 3.56 23.51
C ASP A 98 -7.07 2.26 23.93
N CYS A 99 -5.76 2.33 24.09
CA CYS A 99 -4.89 1.17 24.17
C CYS A 99 -4.19 1.11 25.51
N SER A 100 -4.30 -0.02 26.21
CA SER A 100 -3.91 -0.17 27.62
C SER A 100 -2.42 -0.43 27.85
N ARG A 101 -1.65 -0.67 26.78
CA ARG A 101 -0.20 -0.97 26.83
C ARG A 101 0.64 0.25 26.51
N GLU A 102 1.95 0.18 26.77
CA GLU A 102 2.85 1.28 26.44
C GLU A 102 2.98 1.45 24.92
N ILE A 103 3.17 2.69 24.46
CA ILE A 103 3.36 3.04 23.03
C ILE A 103 4.49 2.21 22.40
N SER A 104 5.57 1.95 23.16
CA SER A 104 6.71 1.15 22.69
C SER A 104 6.33 -0.29 22.34
N ASP A 105 5.37 -0.90 23.02
CA ASP A 105 4.94 -2.27 22.73
C ASP A 105 4.27 -2.34 21.35
N TYR A 106 3.41 -1.36 21.05
CA TYR A 106 2.76 -1.25 19.75
C TYR A 106 3.76 -0.91 18.63
N GLN A 107 4.78 -0.10 18.92
CA GLN A 107 5.85 0.18 17.97
C GLN A 107 6.63 -1.09 17.63
N ILE A 108 7.01 -1.90 18.63
CA ILE A 108 7.69 -3.19 18.43
C ILE A 108 6.84 -4.14 17.58
N GLU A 109 5.54 -4.24 17.87
CA GLU A 109 4.61 -5.07 17.09
C GLU A 109 4.51 -4.61 15.64
N LEU A 110 4.40 -3.30 15.41
CA LEU A 110 4.29 -2.73 14.08
C LEU A 110 5.57 -2.95 13.27
N THR A 111 6.75 -2.67 13.86
CA THR A 111 8.06 -2.95 13.24
C THR A 111 8.23 -4.45 12.94
N SER A 112 7.80 -5.33 13.85
CA SER A 112 7.83 -6.78 13.62
C SER A 112 6.97 -7.19 12.44
N GLY A 113 5.75 -6.67 12.33
CA GLY A 113 4.86 -6.92 11.19
C GLY A 113 5.44 -6.39 9.87
N LEU A 114 6.06 -5.21 9.87
CA LEU A 114 6.72 -4.65 8.69
C LEU A 114 7.89 -5.51 8.22
N ARG A 115 8.68 -6.09 9.15
CA ARG A 115 9.74 -7.04 8.80
C ARG A 115 9.19 -8.32 8.17
N LYS A 116 8.05 -8.84 8.65
CA LYS A 116 7.38 -9.98 8.00
C LYS A 116 6.95 -9.62 6.58
N LEU A 117 6.36 -8.44 6.39
CA LEU A 117 5.97 -7.91 5.09
C LEU A 117 7.19 -7.84 4.15
N ARG A 118 8.30 -7.25 4.61
CA ARG A 118 9.58 -7.18 3.88
C ARG A 118 10.13 -8.55 3.50
N SER A 119 9.96 -9.56 4.36
CA SER A 119 10.47 -10.92 4.12
C SER A 119 9.75 -11.67 3.01
N MET A 120 8.60 -11.16 2.54
CA MET A 120 7.89 -11.78 1.43
C MET A 120 8.68 -11.59 0.14
N HIS A 121 9.21 -12.69 -0.39
CA HIS A 121 10.01 -12.75 -1.63
C HIS A 121 9.28 -12.19 -2.87
N CYS A 122 7.96 -12.00 -2.79
CA CYS A 122 7.10 -11.47 -3.83
C CYS A 122 7.37 -9.98 -4.14
N PHE A 123 8.01 -9.24 -3.23
CA PHE A 123 8.37 -7.83 -3.44
C PHE A 123 9.74 -7.62 -4.09
N ASN A 124 10.36 -8.70 -4.58
CA ASN A 124 11.63 -8.68 -5.29
C ASN A 124 11.48 -8.85 -6.82
N LEU A 125 10.27 -8.70 -7.36
CA LEU A 125 9.96 -8.85 -8.78
C LEU A 125 10.42 -7.65 -9.61
#